data_AF-A0A2B7IC74-F1
#
_entry.id   AF-A0A2B7IC74-F1
#
_cell.length_a   1.000
_cell.length_b   1.000
_cell.length_c   1.000
_cell.angle_alpha   90.00
_cell.angle_beta   90.00
_cell.angle_gamma   90.00
#
_symmetry.space_group_name_H-M   'P 1'
#
loop_
_entity.id
_entity.type
_entity.pdbx_description
1 polymer ?
#
loop_
_entity_poly.entity_id
_entity_poly.type
_entity_poly.pdbx_seq_one_letter_code
_entity_poly.pdbx_strand_id
1 'polypeptide(L)' 'MGSTVARLLQPLGCNVLACDLLPNPQQNDIVEFVDLETLLHNSDAITLHVPAMPMNHHTIDAEQFAMMR' A
#
# COMPACT_ATOMS: atom_id res chain seq x y z
N MET A 1 -3.02 10.51 -5.27
CA MET A 1 -4.25 10.05 -4.58
C MET A 1 -3.91 9.30 -3.30
N GLY A 2 -3.14 8.20 -3.34
CA GLY A 2 -2.81 7.42 -2.14
C GLY A 2 -2.16 8.21 -1.00
N SER A 3 -1.24 9.13 -1.32
CA SER A 3 -0.63 10.02 -0.31
C SER A 3 -1.60 10.91 0.45
N THR A 4 -2.78 11.20 -0.11
CA THR A 4 -3.81 11.95 0.61
C THR A 4 -4.54 11.06 1.61
N VAL A 5 -4.83 9.82 1.25
CA VAL A 5 -5.40 8.82 2.18
C VAL A 5 -4.44 8.56 3.32
N ALA A 6 -3.17 8.29 3.04
CA ALA A 6 -2.14 8.09 4.06
C ALA A 6 -2.10 9.24 5.09
N ARG A 7 -2.15 10.49 4.61
CA ARG A 7 -2.14 11.68 5.47
C ARG A 7 -3.42 11.86 6.29
N LEU A 8 -4.57 11.37 5.80
CA LEU A 8 -5.83 11.37 6.55
C LEU A 8 -5.88 10.27 7.62
N LEU A 9 -5.10 9.20 7.44
CA LEU A 9 -4.99 8.09 8.39
C LEU A 9 -4.02 8.39 9.54
N GLN A 10 -3.04 9.29 9.35
CA GLN A 10 -2.08 9.64 10.41
C GLN A 10 -2.74 10.12 11.72
N PRO A 11 -3.71 11.05 11.74
CA PRO A 11 -4.33 11.50 12.99
C PRO A 11 -5.16 10.41 13.67
N LEU A 12 -5.50 9.33 12.96
CA LEU A 12 -6.20 8.17 13.50
C LEU A 12 -5.24 7.17 14.16
N GLY A 13 -3.94 7.43 14.14
CA GLY A 13 -2.92 6.56 14.72
C GLY A 13 -2.63 5.31 13.88
N CYS A 14 -3.05 5.28 12.61
CA CYS A 14 -2.76 4.16 11.73
C CYS A 14 -1.27 4.12 11.38
N ASN A 15 -0.69 2.92 11.40
CA ASN A 15 0.58 2.67 10.73
C ASN A 15 0.32 2.48 9.24
N VAL A 16 0.98 3.26 8.37
CA VAL A 16 0.71 3.23 6.92
C VAL A 16 1.92 2.68 6.17
N LEU A 17 1.76 1.48 5.63
CA LEU A 17 2.70 0.85 4.70
C LEU A 17 2.33 1.21 3.26
N ALA A 18 3.32 1.42 2.40
CA ALA A 18 3.13 1.72 0.98
C ALA A 18 4.05 0.86 0.10
N CYS A 19 3.52 0.38 -1.02
CA CYS A 19 4.30 -0.28 -2.07
C CYS A 19 4.14 0.51 -3.37
N ASP A 20 5.25 0.97 -3.94
CA ASP A 20 5.28 1.69 -5.22
C ASP A 20 6.56 1.31 -5.99
N LEU A 21 6.49 1.32 -7.32
CA LEU A 21 7.64 1.10 -8.20
C LEU A 21 8.65 2.26 -8.11
N LEU A 22 8.14 3.47 -7.87
CA LEU A 22 8.94 4.69 -7.76
C LEU A 22 8.60 5.39 -6.43
N PRO A 23 9.12 4.87 -5.30
CA PRO A 23 8.82 5.45 -3.99
C PRO A 23 9.28 6.90 -3.95
N ASN A 24 8.40 7.79 -3.47
CA ASN A 24 8.69 9.20 -3.32
C ASN A 24 9.28 9.46 -1.92
N PRO A 25 10.59 9.79 -1.79
CA PRO A 25 11.23 9.96 -0.49
C PRO A 25 10.62 11.07 0.39
N GLN A 26 9.92 12.03 -0.22
CA GLN A 26 9.23 13.10 0.51
C GLN A 26 8.04 12.59 1.33
N GLN A 27 7.63 11.34 1.12
CA GLN A 27 6.51 10.72 1.83
C GLN A 27 6.96 9.80 2.97
N ASN A 28 8.27 9.66 3.21
CA ASN A 28 8.81 8.80 4.27
C ASN A 28 8.36 9.21 5.69
N ASP A 29 7.97 10.48 5.87
CA ASP A 29 7.41 10.97 7.14
C ASP A 29 5.92 10.60 7.32
N ILE A 30 5.28 10.05 6.28
CA ILE A 30 3.84 9.77 6.21
C ILE A 30 3.58 8.27 6.04
N VAL A 31 4.43 7.59 5.28
CA VAL A 31 4.32 6.16 4.99
C VAL A 31 5.69 5.49 5.09
N GLU A 32 5.68 4.21 5.44
CA GLU A 32 6.84 3.35 5.31
C GLU A 32 6.75 2.59 3.97
N PHE A 33 7.73 2.80 3.09
CA PHE A 33 7.78 2.06 1.83
C PHE A 33 8.35 0.65 2.04
N VAL A 34 7.57 -0.36 1.66
CA VAL A 34 7.90 -1.78 1.79
C VAL A 34 7.55 -2.53 0.50
N ASP A 35 8.01 -3.78 0.37
CA ASP A 35 7.57 -4.65 -0.72
C ASP A 35 6.11 -5.13 -0.54
N LEU A 36 5.55 -5.68 -1.62
CA LEU A 36 4.15 -6.10 -1.65
C LEU A 36 3.86 -7.23 -0.64
N GLU A 37 4.75 -8.21 -0.50
CA GLU A 37 4.58 -9.34 0.42
C GLU A 37 4.49 -8.85 1.88
N THR A 38 5.41 -7.98 2.27
CA THR A 38 5.44 -7.35 3.60
C THR A 38 4.17 -6.55 3.84
N LEU A 39 3.71 -5.78 2.84
CA LEU A 39 2.45 -5.02 2.94
C LEU A 39 1.26 -5.95 3.16
N LEU A 40 1.12 -7.01 2.35
CA LEU A 40 0.00 -7.96 2.40
C LEU A 40 -0.07 -8.66 3.77
N HIS A 41 1.06 -9.11 4.31
CA HIS A 41 1.08 -9.82 5.59
C HIS A 41 0.82 -8.94 6.83
N ASN A 42 1.09 -7.63 6.74
CA ASN A 42 1.04 -6.73 7.88
C ASN A 42 -0.11 -5.73 7.84
N SER A 43 -0.93 -5.71 6.78
CA SER A 43 -2.04 -4.78 6.65
C SER A 43 -3.35 -5.37 7.16
N ASP A 44 -4.03 -4.66 8.05
CA ASP A 44 -5.41 -4.98 8.47
C ASP A 44 -6.46 -4.49 7.45
N ALA A 45 -6.09 -3.48 6.65
CA ALA A 45 -6.90 -2.95 5.57
C ALA A 45 -5.99 -2.48 4.42
N ILE A 46 -6.42 -2.72 3.18
CA ILE A 46 -5.65 -2.38 1.97
C ILE A 46 -6.49 -1.50 1.06
N THR A 47 -5.88 -0.44 0.54
CA THR A 47 -6.48 0.46 -0.46
C THR A 47 -5.60 0.55 -1.69
N LEU A 48 -6.14 0.29 -2.87
CA LEU A 48 -5.39 0.35 -4.12
C LEU A 48 -5.46 1.76 -4.73
N HIS A 49 -4.29 2.38 -4.92
CA HIS A 49 -4.16 3.71 -5.50
C HIS A 49 -3.19 3.72 -6.69
N VAL A 50 -3.35 2.74 -7.58
CA VAL A 50 -2.54 2.56 -8.78
C VAL A 50 -3.37 2.77 -10.05
N PRO A 51 -2.81 3.31 -11.14
CA PRO A 51 -3.49 3.33 -12.43
C PRO A 51 -3.66 1.91 -12.95
N ALA A 52 -4.77 1.63 -13.63
CA ALA A 52 -4.95 0.34 -14.29
C ALA A 52 -3.98 0.21 -15.47
N MET A 53 -3.07 -0.77 -15.41
CA MET A 53 -2.09 -1.06 -16.44
C MET A 53 -2.05 -2.58 -16.69
N PRO A 54 -1.73 -3.04 -17.91
CA PRO A 54 -1.63 -4.49 -18.18
C PRO A 54 -0.69 -5.23 -17.22
N MET A 55 0.39 -4.56 -16.77
CA MET A 55 1.39 -5.13 -15.87
C MET A 55 0.89 -5.32 -14.42
N ASN A 56 -0.11 -4.54 -13.98
CA ASN A 56 -0.67 -4.67 -12.63
C ASN A 56 -2.08 -5.28 -12.63
N HIS A 57 -2.48 -5.85 -13.76
CA HIS A 57 -3.70 -6.62 -13.85
C HIS A 57 -3.56 -7.87 -12.98
N HIS A 58 -4.53 -8.10 -12.10
CA HIS A 58 -4.50 -9.18 -11.10
C HIS A 58 -3.29 -9.15 -10.16
N THR A 59 -2.74 -7.97 -9.84
CA THR A 59 -1.75 -7.86 -8.75
C THR A 59 -2.29 -8.36 -7.41
N ILE A 60 -3.61 -8.24 -7.20
CA ILE A 60 -4.31 -8.85 -6.07
C ILE A 60 -5.21 -9.96 -6.63
N ASP A 61 -4.75 -11.20 -6.56
CA ASP A 61 -5.50 -12.40 -6.96
C ASP A 61 -5.55 -13.38 -5.76
N ALA A 62 -6.03 -14.61 -5.98
CA ALA A 62 -6.24 -15.62 -4.95
C ALA A 62 -4.99 -15.88 -4.08
N GLU A 63 -3.80 -15.85 -4.68
CA GLU A 63 -2.52 -15.99 -3.95
C GLU A 63 -2.32 -14.85 -2.95
N GLN A 64 -2.49 -13.60 -3.38
CA GLN A 64 -2.30 -12.44 -2.51
C GLN A 64 -3.37 -12.35 -1.43
N PHE A 65 -4.62 -12.74 -1.74
CA PHE A 65 -5.66 -12.85 -0.73
C PHE A 65 -5.32 -13.89 0.34
N ALA A 66 -4.65 -14.99 -0.01
CA ALA A 66 -4.21 -15.99 0.96
C ALA A 66 -3.07 -15.50 1.88
N MET A 67 -2.37 -14.42 1.49
CA MET A 67 -1.32 -13.79 2.30
C MET A 67 -1.86 -12.76 3.29
N MET A 68 -3.06 -12.24 3.05
CA MET A 68 -3.71 -11.25 3.92
C MET A 68 -4.21 -11.89 5.23
N ARG A 69 -4.35 -11.07 6.26
CA ARG A 69 -4.98 -11.45 7.54
C ARG A 69 -6.50 -11.46 7.48
#